data_AF-A0A7K4ILG3-F1
#
_entry.id   AF-A0A7K4ILG3-F1
#
_cell.length_a   1.000
_cell.length_b   1.000
_cell.length_c   1.000
_cell.angle_alpha   90.00
_cell.angle_beta   90.00
_cell.angle_gamma   90.00
#
_symmetry.space_group_name_H-M   'P 1'
#
loop_
_entity.id
_entity.type
_entity.pdbx_description
1 polymer ?
#
loop_
_entity_poly.entity_id
_entity_poly.type
_entity_poly.pdbx_seq_one_letter_code
_entity_poly.pdbx_strand_id
1 'polypeptide(L)' 'MERAIRNPPEGTRIRFVFWTLGHYDLVFYTEGPDERTALSTVFPFLDFAATETLVAITREDALKAMGV' A
#
# COMPACT_ATOMS: atom_id res chain seq x y z
N MET A 1 -6.21 13.92 3.19
CA MET A 1 -5.22 13.24 2.33
C MET A 1 -3.79 13.73 2.56
N GLU A 2 -3.44 14.99 2.27
CA GLU A 2 -2.04 15.47 2.38
C GLU A 2 -1.41 15.29 3.77
N ARG A 3 -2.16 15.56 4.85
CA ARG A 3 -1.69 15.35 6.23
C ARG A 3 -1.31 13.89 6.50
N ALA A 4 -2.11 12.94 6.03
CA ALA A 4 -1.86 11.51 6.22
C ALA A 4 -0.66 11.01 5.39
N ILE A 5 -0.42 11.62 4.23
CA ILE A 5 0.74 11.31 3.39
C ILE A 5 2.03 11.85 4.03
N ARG A 6 2.00 13.07 4.57
CA ARG A 6 3.17 13.70 5.21
C ARG A 6 3.51 13.11 6.58
N ASN A 7 2.49 12.67 7.32
CA ASN A 7 2.63 12.06 8.64
C ASN A 7 1.88 10.71 8.64
N PRO A 8 2.47 9.67 8.03
CA PRO A 8 1.84 8.36 8.00
C PRO A 8 1.88 7.72 9.40
N PRO A 9 1.08 6.66 9.65
CA PRO A 9 1.10 5.93 10.91
C PRO A 9 2.51 5.48 11.32
N GLU A 10 2.74 5.36 12.63
CA GLU A 10 4.04 4.95 13.17
C GLU A 10 4.51 3.62 12.58
N GLY A 11 5.80 3.54 12.25
CA GLY A 11 6.40 2.34 11.65
C GLY A 11 6.11 2.15 10.16
N THR A 12 5.34 3.04 9.53
CA THR A 12 5.04 2.97 8.09
C THR A 12 5.83 4.02 7.30
N ARG A 13 6.01 3.75 6.01
CA ARG A 13 6.61 4.71 5.06
C ARG A 13 5.92 4.61 3.71
N ILE A 14 5.29 5.71 3.29
CA ILE A 14 4.80 5.88 1.92
C ILE A 14 5.99 6.29 1.05
N ARG A 15 6.40 5.46 0.09
CA ARG A 15 7.48 5.82 -0.86
C ARG A 15 6.94 6.66 -2.01
N PHE A 16 5.80 6.26 -2.55
CA PHE A 16 5.21 6.86 -3.74
C PHE A 16 3.69 6.87 -3.65
N VAL A 17 3.11 7.91 -4.23
CA VAL A 17 1.67 8.02 -4.49
C VAL A 17 1.52 8.42 -5.95
N PHE A 18 0.83 7.60 -6.73
CA PHE A 18 0.57 7.87 -8.14
C PHE A 18 -0.92 8.13 -8.34
N TRP A 19 -1.23 9.14 -9.16
CA TRP A 19 -2.54 9.27 -9.76
C TRP A 19 -2.60 8.38 -10.99
N THR A 20 -3.68 7.62 -11.14
CA THR A 20 -3.86 6.68 -12.23
C THR A 20 -5.09 7.04 -13.06
N LEU A 21 -5.06 6.70 -14.36
CA LEU A 21 -6.20 6.88 -15.28
C LEU A 21 -7.00 5.58 -15.46
N GLY A 22 -6.77 4.59 -14.58
CA GLY A 22 -7.34 3.25 -14.66
C GLY A 22 -8.50 3.04 -13.68
N HIS A 23 -8.72 1.78 -13.30
CA HIS A 23 -9.80 1.39 -12.38
C HIS A 23 -9.69 2.01 -10.97
N TYR A 24 -8.47 2.29 -10.53
CA TYR A 24 -8.21 2.99 -9.27
C TYR A 24 -7.79 4.42 -9.58
N ASP A 25 -8.16 5.38 -8.73
CA ASP A 25 -7.72 6.78 -8.85
C ASP A 25 -6.29 6.98 -8.33
N LEU A 26 -5.87 6.15 -7.35
CA LEU A 26 -4.60 6.26 -6.65
C LEU A 26 -3.94 4.89 -6.45
N VAL A 27 -2.61 4.87 -6.54
CA VAL A 27 -1.76 3.76 -6.11
C VAL A 27 -0.78 4.26 -5.05
N PHE A 28 -0.79 3.62 -3.88
CA PHE A 28 0.15 3.85 -2.80
C PHE A 28 1.18 2.72 -2.77
N TYR A 29 2.46 3.07 -2.80
CA TYR A 29 3.54 2.14 -2.46
C TYR A 29 3.99 2.41 -1.03
N THR A 30 3.73 1.45 -0.14
CA THR A 30 3.95 1.60 1.29
C THR A 30 4.79 0.45 1.83
N GLU A 31 5.72 0.78 2.72
CA GLU A 31 6.52 -0.17 3.46
C GLU A 31 6.16 -0.13 4.95
N GLY A 32 6.27 -1.29 5.59
CA GLY A 32 6.16 -1.46 7.04
C GLY A 32 6.92 -2.72 7.47
N PRO A 33 7.19 -2.89 8.78
CA PRO A 33 7.88 -4.07 9.31
C PRO A 33 7.08 -5.37 9.16
N ASP A 34 5.76 -5.26 9.02
CA ASP A 34 4.83 -6.36 8.81
C ASP A 34 3.57 -5.87 8.06
N GLU A 35 2.78 -6.81 7.55
CA GLU A 35 1.57 -6.52 6.76
C GLU A 35 0.55 -5.66 7.51
N ARG A 36 0.36 -5.91 8.81
CA ARG A 36 -0.63 -5.18 9.62
C ARG A 36 -0.20 -3.73 9.80
N THR A 37 1.07 -3.51 10.10
CA THR A 37 1.64 -2.17 10.22
C THR A 37 1.53 -1.43 8.89
N ALA A 38 1.92 -2.05 7.77
CA ALA A 38 1.77 -1.45 6.43
C ALA A 38 0.30 -1.10 6.10
N LEU A 39 -0.64 -2.01 6.38
CA LEU A 39 -2.08 -1.83 6.14
C LEU A 39 -2.67 -0.63 6.90
N SER A 40 -2.14 -0.29 8.09
CA SER A 40 -2.63 0.87 8.86
C SER A 40 -2.59 2.19 8.07
N THR A 41 -1.71 2.28 7.06
CA THR A 41 -1.56 3.44 6.18
C THR A 41 -2.84 3.79 5.43
N VAL A 42 -3.72 2.82 5.16
CA VAL A 42 -4.97 3.09 4.43
C VAL A 42 -6.12 3.57 5.32
N PHE A 43 -6.02 3.40 6.66
CA PHE A 43 -7.10 3.71 7.59
C PHE A 43 -7.60 5.17 7.54
N PRO A 44 -6.73 6.19 7.38
CA PRO A 44 -7.18 7.57 7.25
C PRO A 44 -8.04 7.87 6.01
N PHE A 45 -8.18 6.91 5.08
CA PHE A 45 -8.93 7.08 3.83
C PHE A 45 -10.23 6.27 3.79
N LEU A 46 -10.47 5.38 4.76
CA LEU A 46 -11.59 4.41 4.73
C LEU A 46 -12.97 5.07 4.80
N ASP A 47 -13.07 6.30 5.32
CA ASP A 47 -14.34 7.02 5.39
C ASP A 47 -14.82 7.54 4.02
N PHE A 48 -13.93 7.62 3.02
CA PHE A 48 -14.26 8.24 1.72
C PHE A 48 -13.66 7.54 0.49
N ALA A 49 -12.88 6.48 0.67
CA ALA A 49 -12.31 5.70 -0.42
C ALA A 49 -12.39 4.20 -0.12
N ALA A 50 -12.72 3.42 -1.15
CA ALA A 50 -12.47 1.99 -1.14
C ALA A 50 -10.98 1.73 -1.39
N THR A 51 -10.42 0.74 -0.70
CA THR A 51 -8.98 0.44 -0.77
C THR A 51 -8.78 -1.04 -1.04
N GLU A 52 -7.83 -1.38 -1.91
CA GLU A 52 -7.37 -2.73 -2.12
C GLU A 52 -5.86 -2.79 -1.84
N THR A 53 -5.46 -3.70 -0.96
CA THR A 53 -4.06 -3.86 -0.57
C THR A 53 -3.48 -5.09 -1.25
N LEU A 54 -2.50 -4.88 -2.11
CA LEU A 54 -1.76 -5.94 -2.79
C LEU A 54 -0.41 -6.11 -2.08
N VAL A 55 -0.23 -7.23 -1.39
CA VAL A 55 1.04 -7.54 -0.72
C VAL A 55 2.10 -7.80 -1.78
N ALA A 56 3.17 -7.00 -1.76
CA ALA A 56 4.32 -7.22 -2.61
C ALA A 56 5.06 -8.48 -2.16
N ILE A 57 5.26 -9.42 -3.07
CA ILE A 57 6.06 -10.62 -2.84
C ILE A 57 7.38 -10.53 -3.61
N THR A 58 8.39 -11.26 -3.13
CA THR A 58 9.67 -11.32 -3.86
C THR A 58 9.49 -12.07 -5.18
N ARG A 59 10.42 -11.85 -6.12
CA ARG A 59 10.45 -12.65 -7.36
C ARG A 59 10.55 -14.15 -7.07
N GLU A 60 11.34 -14.53 -6.05
CA GLU A 60 11.51 -15.93 -5.66
C GLU A 60 10.18 -16.53 -5.18
N ASP A 61 9.46 -15.84 -4.29
CA ASP A 61 8.15 -16.29 -3.80
C ASP A 61 7.13 -16.40 -4.94
N ALA A 62 7.15 -15.44 -5.88
CA ALA A 62 6.29 -15.46 -7.06
C ALA A 62 6.56 -16.68 -7.95
N LEU A 63 7.84 -17.00 -8.22
CA LEU A 63 8.21 -18.18 -9.02
C LEU A 63 7.80 -19.47 -8.32
N LYS A 64 8.05 -19.57 -7.01
CA LYS A 64 7.64 -20.70 -6.19
C LYS A 64 6.13 -20.93 -6.23
N ALA A 65 5.33 -19.86 -6.15
CA ALA A 65 3.86 -19.94 -6.26
C ALA A 65 3.40 -20.43 -7.64
N MET A 66 4.17 -20.13 -8.69
CA MET A 66 3.92 -20.57 -10.06
C MET A 66 4.49 -21.97 -10.38
N GLY A 67 5.21 -22.60 -9.43
CA GLY A 67 5.82 -23.91 -9.60
C GLY A 67 6.98 -23.94 -10.60
N VAL A 68 7.64 -22.80 -10.83
CA VAL A 68 8.80 -22.65 -11.74
C VAL A 68 10.06 -22.26 -10.99
#